data_AF-A0A170QAJ9-F1
#
_entry.id   AF-A0A170QAJ9-F1
#
_cell.length_a   1.000
_cell.length_b   1.000
_cell.length_c   1.000
_cell.angle_alpha   90.00
_cell.angle_beta   90.00
_cell.angle_gamma   90.00
#
_symmetry.space_group_name_H-M   'P 1'
#
loop_
_entity.id
_entity.type
_entity.pdbx_description
1 polymer ?
#
loop_
_entity_poly.entity_id
_entity_poly.type
_entity_poly.pdbx_seq_one_letter_code
_entity_poly.pdbx_strand_id
1 'polypeptide(L)'
;MQQVQELFVLSEDDQRNQTYRGKKWLRSGEFRQWLQEDTLPNLEMEQAFDLYRASGGRDTARFKTNTIEDIRDGLDFLLYDNIKLEGRFDECAAPDGAYRMEGTGKEFPSYLLCLSNPALFAVWNANAEALLKQASLLPAGIKRGPIGIRYLDMLEALNQVRARSGLRDFREIDELAYQASRAKASAKITRNSPGGKSNDLA
;
A
#
# COMPACT_ATOMS: atom_id res chain seq x y z
N MET A 1 9.84 -6.68 26.15
CA MET A 1 9.90 -5.30 25.61
C MET A 1 10.83 -5.17 24.39
N GLN A 2 11.98 -5.86 24.32
CA GLN A 2 12.90 -5.83 23.15
C GLN A 2 12.26 -6.23 21.79
N GLN A 3 11.44 -7.28 21.73
CA GLN A 3 10.82 -7.74 20.47
C GLN A 3 9.86 -6.73 19.80
N VAL A 4 9.31 -5.77 20.55
CA VAL A 4 8.40 -4.75 20.00
C VAL A 4 9.18 -3.57 19.41
N GLN A 5 10.37 -3.26 19.95
CA GLN A 5 11.21 -2.19 19.41
C GLN A 5 11.78 -2.55 18.05
N GLU A 6 12.17 -3.81 17.84
CA GLU A 6 12.65 -4.30 16.54
C GLU A 6 11.60 -4.20 15.42
N LEU A 7 10.30 -4.25 15.76
CA LEU A 7 9.21 -4.13 14.79
C LEU A 7 9.17 -2.76 14.10
N PHE A 8 9.70 -1.72 14.76
CA PHE A 8 9.68 -0.33 14.27
C PHE A 8 10.98 0.09 13.59
N VAL A 9 11.94 -0.83 13.42
CA VAL A 9 13.23 -0.55 12.77
C VAL A 9 13.18 -1.02 11.31
N LEU A 10 13.35 -0.08 10.39
CA LEU A 10 13.50 -0.39 8.96
C LEU A 10 14.97 -0.71 8.67
N SER A 11 15.22 -1.90 8.10
CA SER A 11 16.56 -2.29 7.64
C SER A 11 16.83 -1.70 6.26
N GLU A 12 17.77 -0.76 6.18
CA GLU A 12 18.16 -0.11 4.92
C GLU A 12 18.97 -1.03 3.99
N ASP A 13 19.71 -1.98 4.59
CA ASP A 13 20.62 -2.89 3.87
C ASP A 13 19.95 -4.22 3.45
N ASP A 14 18.66 -4.41 3.77
CA ASP A 14 17.95 -5.62 3.33
C ASP A 14 17.66 -5.58 1.82
N GLN A 15 18.29 -6.50 1.07
CA GLN A 15 18.16 -6.60 -0.38
C GLN A 15 16.71 -6.76 -0.88
N ARG A 16 15.83 -7.37 -0.08
CA ARG A 16 14.42 -7.55 -0.46
C ARG A 16 13.67 -6.23 -0.32
N ASN A 17 13.90 -5.48 0.76
CA ASN A 17 13.38 -4.11 0.91
C ASN A 17 13.88 -3.21 -0.22
N GLN A 18 15.16 -3.26 -0.58
CA GLN A 18 15.71 -2.49 -1.69
C GLN A 18 15.02 -2.83 -3.02
N THR A 19 14.79 -4.13 -3.28
CA THR A 19 14.07 -4.59 -4.47
C THR A 19 12.61 -4.11 -4.46
N TYR A 20 11.96 -4.14 -3.31
CA TYR A 20 10.58 -3.68 -3.14
C TYR A 20 10.47 -2.17 -3.38
N ARG A 21 11.33 -1.37 -2.73
CA ARG A 21 11.47 0.07 -2.95
C ARG A 21 11.73 0.39 -4.43
N GLY A 22 12.65 -0.32 -5.06
CA GLY A 22 12.99 -0.16 -6.47
C GLY A 22 11.79 -0.37 -7.39
N LYS A 23 10.97 -1.40 -7.13
CA LYS A 23 9.78 -1.69 -7.94
C LYS A 23 8.65 -0.69 -7.72
N LYS A 24 8.47 -0.19 -6.50
CA LYS A 24 7.27 0.54 -6.09
C LYS A 24 7.45 2.07 -6.08
N TRP A 25 8.63 2.53 -5.68
CA TRP A 25 8.88 3.93 -5.33
C TRP A 25 10.00 4.61 -6.15
N LEU A 26 10.78 3.85 -6.94
CA LEU A 26 11.88 4.42 -7.73
C LEU A 26 11.41 5.51 -8.70
N ARG A 27 10.25 5.30 -9.33
CA ARG A 27 9.64 6.23 -10.30
C ARG A 27 8.67 7.22 -9.66
N SER A 28 8.63 7.34 -8.33
CA SER A 28 7.65 8.22 -7.66
C SER A 28 7.69 9.67 -8.10
N GLY A 29 8.88 10.21 -8.43
CA GLY A 29 8.99 11.58 -8.93
C GLY A 29 8.28 11.77 -10.27
N GLU A 30 8.54 10.88 -11.22
CA GLU A 30 7.89 10.84 -12.54
C GLU A 30 6.38 10.61 -12.41
N PHE A 31 5.97 9.61 -11.63
CA PHE A 31 4.56 9.31 -11.40
C PHE A 31 3.81 10.47 -10.77
N ARG A 32 4.43 11.19 -9.84
CA ARG A 32 3.83 12.36 -9.23
C ARG A 32 3.62 13.50 -10.23
N GLN A 33 4.52 13.66 -11.21
CA GLN A 33 4.33 14.65 -12.29
C GLN A 33 3.10 14.34 -13.12
N TRP A 34 2.91 13.07 -13.50
CA TRP A 34 1.73 12.67 -14.28
C TRP A 34 0.40 12.88 -13.54
N LEU A 35 0.45 12.86 -12.21
CA LEU A 35 -0.71 13.05 -11.35
C LEU A 35 -0.96 14.53 -10.98
N GLN A 36 -0.16 15.48 -11.47
CA GLN A 36 -0.42 16.92 -11.24
C GLN A 36 -1.67 17.37 -12.01
N GLU A 37 -2.47 18.27 -11.43
CA GLU A 37 -3.77 18.72 -11.96
C GLU A 37 -3.69 19.22 -13.41
N ASP A 38 -2.61 19.91 -13.77
CA ASP A 38 -2.37 20.43 -15.12
C ASP A 38 -1.88 19.38 -16.13
N THR A 39 -1.31 18.28 -15.64
CA THR A 39 -0.69 17.23 -16.44
C THR A 39 -1.60 16.01 -16.58
N LEU A 40 -2.43 15.73 -15.57
CA LEU A 40 -3.33 14.59 -15.49
C LEU A 40 -4.27 14.45 -16.71
N PRO A 41 -4.82 15.54 -17.30
CA PRO A 41 -5.63 15.43 -18.52
C PRO A 41 -4.87 14.84 -19.72
N ASN A 42 -3.54 14.85 -19.70
CA ASN A 42 -2.68 14.29 -20.74
C ASN A 42 -2.14 12.88 -20.39
N LEU A 43 -2.51 12.31 -19.22
CA LEU A 43 -2.04 11.00 -18.78
C LEU A 43 -2.33 9.93 -19.84
N GLU A 44 -1.32 9.23 -20.32
CA GLU A 44 -1.49 8.20 -21.34
C GLU A 44 -1.81 6.82 -20.73
N MET A 45 -2.41 5.95 -21.53
CA MET A 45 -2.77 4.60 -21.09
C MET A 45 -1.53 3.79 -20.64
N GLU A 46 -0.38 3.96 -21.28
CA GLU A 46 0.87 3.32 -20.85
C GLU A 46 1.31 3.79 -19.46
N GLN A 47 1.20 5.10 -19.19
CA GLN A 47 1.50 5.70 -17.89
C GLN A 47 0.54 5.20 -16.80
N ALA A 48 -0.75 5.07 -17.12
CA ALA A 48 -1.74 4.47 -16.22
C ALA A 48 -1.40 3.01 -15.86
N PHE A 49 -0.92 2.21 -16.82
CA PHE A 49 -0.47 0.84 -16.53
C PHE A 49 0.77 0.81 -15.63
N ASP A 50 1.69 1.74 -15.80
CA ASP A 50 2.88 1.84 -14.95
C ASP A 50 2.52 2.18 -13.51
N LEU A 51 1.59 3.13 -13.30
CA LEU A 51 1.01 3.42 -11.99
C LEU A 51 0.35 2.19 -11.38
N TYR A 52 -0.49 1.48 -12.16
CA TYR A 52 -1.20 0.30 -11.67
C TYR A 52 -0.25 -0.83 -11.27
N ARG A 53 0.79 -1.11 -12.08
CA ARG A 53 1.79 -2.13 -11.75
C ARG A 53 2.60 -1.77 -10.52
N ALA A 54 3.02 -0.52 -10.40
CA ALA A 54 3.79 -0.05 -9.25
C ALA A 54 2.99 -0.10 -7.95
N SER A 55 1.68 0.12 -8.00
CA SER A 55 0.79 -0.05 -6.83
C SER A 55 0.76 -1.48 -6.28
N GLY A 56 1.17 -2.47 -7.08
CA GLY A 56 1.08 -3.89 -6.78
C GLY A 56 -0.12 -4.59 -7.43
N GLY A 57 -0.80 -3.90 -8.34
CA GLY A 57 -1.90 -4.43 -9.15
C GLY A 57 -1.50 -5.70 -9.91
N ARG A 58 -2.40 -6.68 -9.95
CA ARG A 58 -2.14 -8.00 -10.56
C ARG A 58 -3.11 -8.37 -11.68
N ASP A 59 -4.35 -7.89 -11.60
CA ASP A 59 -5.36 -8.15 -12.63
C ASP A 59 -5.21 -7.11 -13.76
N THR A 60 -4.11 -7.24 -14.52
CA THR A 60 -3.82 -6.33 -15.65
C THR A 60 -4.82 -6.51 -16.79
N ALA A 61 -5.33 -7.74 -16.98
CA ALA A 61 -6.31 -8.03 -18.02
C ALA A 61 -7.62 -7.26 -17.77
N ARG A 62 -8.08 -7.24 -16.53
CA ARG A 62 -9.26 -6.45 -16.15
C ARG A 62 -8.97 -4.95 -16.10
N PHE A 63 -7.80 -4.53 -15.62
CA PHE A 63 -7.47 -3.09 -15.64
C PHE A 63 -7.41 -2.49 -17.05
N LYS A 64 -7.05 -3.30 -18.06
CA LYS A 64 -7.08 -2.92 -19.48
C LYS A 64 -8.47 -2.64 -20.06
N THR A 65 -9.55 -2.99 -19.36
CA THR A 65 -10.91 -2.74 -19.86
C THR A 65 -11.41 -1.34 -19.55
N ASN A 66 -10.74 -0.59 -18.67
CA ASN A 66 -11.05 0.82 -18.44
C ASN A 66 -10.65 1.66 -19.66
N THR A 67 -11.43 2.72 -19.96
CA THR A 67 -10.99 3.73 -20.92
C THR A 67 -9.98 4.69 -20.27
N ILE A 68 -9.21 5.44 -21.07
CA ILE A 68 -8.27 6.41 -20.49
C ILE A 68 -9.01 7.59 -19.86
N GLU A 69 -10.18 7.93 -20.41
CA GLU A 69 -11.10 8.92 -19.88
C GLU A 69 -11.60 8.53 -18.48
N ASP A 70 -12.12 7.30 -18.31
CA ASP A 70 -12.56 6.81 -17.00
C ASP A 70 -11.43 6.81 -15.96
N ILE A 71 -10.20 6.48 -16.39
CA ILE A 71 -9.03 6.51 -15.52
C ILE A 71 -8.73 7.95 -15.09
N ARG A 72 -8.63 8.89 -16.04
CA ARG A 72 -8.34 10.30 -15.76
C ARG A 72 -9.40 10.90 -14.84
N ASP A 73 -10.67 10.66 -15.12
CA ASP A 73 -11.80 11.14 -14.31
C ASP A 73 -11.74 10.58 -12.89
N GLY A 74 -11.46 9.28 -12.73
CA GLY A 74 -11.32 8.68 -11.41
C GLY A 74 -10.10 9.18 -10.62
N LEU A 75 -8.98 9.47 -11.31
CA LEU A 75 -7.79 10.06 -10.69
C LEU A 75 -8.04 11.51 -10.28
N ASP A 76 -8.68 12.30 -11.13
CA ASP A 76 -9.01 13.70 -10.87
C ASP A 76 -9.96 13.79 -9.68
N PHE A 77 -11.01 12.98 -9.69
CA PHE A 77 -11.95 12.88 -8.59
C PHE A 77 -11.26 12.52 -7.27
N LEU A 78 -10.38 11.51 -7.29
CA LEU A 78 -9.66 11.08 -6.08
C LEU A 78 -8.73 12.17 -5.53
N LEU A 79 -8.03 12.90 -6.39
CA LEU A 79 -6.94 13.79 -6.01
C LEU A 79 -7.38 15.24 -5.78
N TYR A 80 -8.35 15.74 -6.54
CA TYR A 80 -8.65 17.17 -6.66
C TYR A 80 -10.10 17.56 -6.33
N ASP A 81 -11.04 16.62 -6.30
CA ASP A 81 -12.43 16.97 -5.95
C ASP A 81 -12.54 17.56 -4.53
N ASN A 82 -13.50 18.48 -4.35
CA ASN A 82 -13.73 19.22 -3.12
C ASN A 82 -14.50 18.42 -2.05
N ILE A 83 -14.99 17.23 -2.37
CA ILE A 83 -15.57 16.32 -1.39
C ILE A 83 -14.48 15.84 -0.42
N LYS A 84 -14.89 15.55 0.82
CA LYS A 84 -14.00 14.99 1.85
C LYS A 84 -13.30 13.73 1.35
N LEU A 85 -12.08 13.51 1.84
CA LEU A 85 -11.26 12.36 1.49
C LEU A 85 -11.97 11.01 1.70
N GLU A 86 -12.78 10.88 2.76
CA GLU A 86 -13.59 9.68 3.00
C GLU A 86 -14.51 9.35 1.81
N GLY A 87 -15.26 10.34 1.31
CA GLY A 87 -16.17 10.17 0.18
C GLY A 87 -15.40 9.89 -1.12
N ARG A 88 -14.32 10.63 -1.36
CA ARG A 88 -13.46 10.41 -2.53
C ARG A 88 -12.90 8.99 -2.57
N PHE A 89 -12.41 8.52 -1.44
CA PHE A 89 -11.86 7.17 -1.32
C PHE A 89 -12.95 6.09 -1.43
N ASP A 90 -14.16 6.34 -0.88
CA ASP A 90 -15.30 5.43 -1.03
C ASP A 90 -15.64 5.20 -2.51
N GLU A 91 -15.83 6.26 -3.29
CA GLU A 91 -16.23 6.13 -4.69
C GLU A 91 -15.16 5.47 -5.58
N CYS A 92 -13.88 5.54 -5.19
CA CYS A 92 -12.79 4.93 -5.95
C CYS A 92 -12.47 3.49 -5.51
N ALA A 93 -12.82 3.09 -4.28
CA ALA A 93 -12.39 1.82 -3.70
C ALA A 93 -13.54 0.85 -3.36
N ALA A 94 -14.76 1.36 -3.15
CA ALA A 94 -15.92 0.52 -2.86
C ALA A 94 -16.35 -0.25 -4.11
N PRO A 95 -16.84 -1.50 -3.99
CA PRO A 95 -17.21 -2.30 -5.16
C PRO A 95 -18.19 -1.64 -6.13
N ASP A 96 -19.08 -0.81 -5.60
CA ASP A 96 -20.15 -0.06 -6.24
C ASP A 96 -19.87 1.44 -6.39
N GLY A 97 -18.64 1.88 -6.11
CA GLY A 97 -18.24 3.28 -6.24
C GLY A 97 -18.20 3.75 -7.70
N ALA A 98 -18.65 4.98 -7.95
CA ALA A 98 -18.83 5.51 -9.31
C ALA A 98 -17.52 5.70 -10.08
N TYR A 99 -16.41 5.90 -9.36
CA TYR A 99 -15.08 6.16 -9.93
C TYR A 99 -14.13 4.97 -9.73
N ARG A 100 -14.67 3.79 -9.40
CA ARG A 100 -13.87 2.58 -9.21
C ARG A 100 -13.41 2.04 -10.56
N MET A 101 -12.10 1.93 -10.72
CA MET A 101 -11.49 1.33 -11.90
C MET A 101 -11.50 -0.19 -11.82
N GLU A 102 -11.80 -0.82 -12.96
CA GLU A 102 -11.82 -2.26 -13.12
C GLU A 102 -10.44 -2.87 -12.80
N GLY A 103 -10.44 -4.04 -12.13
CA GLY A 103 -9.20 -4.71 -11.70
C GLY A 103 -8.54 -4.11 -10.45
N THR A 104 -9.07 -3.02 -9.90
CA THR A 104 -8.53 -2.36 -8.71
C THR A 104 -9.29 -2.70 -7.43
N GLY A 105 -8.60 -2.51 -6.31
CA GLY A 105 -9.14 -2.46 -4.96
C GLY A 105 -8.48 -1.31 -4.19
N LYS A 106 -8.74 -1.19 -2.89
CA LYS A 106 -8.24 -0.13 -1.99
C LYS A 106 -6.73 0.15 -2.07
N GLU A 107 -5.94 -0.83 -2.48
CA GLU A 107 -4.50 -0.72 -2.68
C GLU A 107 -4.14 0.36 -3.71
N PHE A 108 -4.93 0.50 -4.78
CA PHE A 108 -4.63 1.44 -5.86
C PHE A 108 -4.90 2.91 -5.48
N PRO A 109 -6.10 3.32 -5.04
CA PRO A 109 -6.35 4.71 -4.62
C PRO A 109 -5.47 5.11 -3.42
N SER A 110 -5.22 4.22 -2.46
CA SER A 110 -4.30 4.53 -1.34
C SER A 110 -2.84 4.70 -1.78
N TYR A 111 -2.40 3.97 -2.82
CA TYR A 111 -1.10 4.17 -3.44
C TYR A 111 -1.00 5.52 -4.14
N LEU A 112 -2.02 5.91 -4.91
CA LEU A 112 -2.06 7.19 -5.63
C LEU A 112 -2.06 8.39 -4.67
N LEU A 113 -2.82 8.30 -3.58
CA LEU A 113 -2.78 9.29 -2.51
C LEU A 113 -1.38 9.37 -1.86
N CYS A 114 -0.77 8.22 -1.54
CA CYS A 114 0.60 8.20 -1.00
C CYS A 114 1.63 8.81 -1.99
N LEU A 115 1.48 8.57 -3.29
CA LEU A 115 2.31 9.20 -4.32
C LEU A 115 2.14 10.73 -4.35
N SER A 116 0.91 11.23 -4.24
CA SER A 116 0.61 12.66 -4.32
C SER A 116 1.16 13.41 -3.11
N ASN A 117 1.03 12.84 -1.91
CA ASN A 117 1.59 13.39 -0.68
C ASN A 117 1.97 12.29 0.34
N PRO A 118 3.23 11.79 0.29
CA PRO A 118 3.66 10.69 1.15
C PRO A 118 3.77 11.08 2.63
N ALA A 119 3.79 12.38 2.95
CA ALA A 119 3.78 12.85 4.34
C ALA A 119 2.39 12.75 4.99
N LEU A 120 1.32 12.72 4.18
CA LEU A 120 -0.06 12.72 4.65
C LEU A 120 -0.77 11.39 4.45
N PHE A 121 -0.48 10.67 3.37
CA PHE A 121 -1.28 9.52 2.95
C PHE A 121 -0.50 8.23 2.96
N ALA A 122 -1.09 7.18 3.52
CA ALA A 122 -0.50 5.87 3.62
C ALA A 122 -1.08 4.90 2.59
N VAL A 123 -0.29 3.87 2.23
CA VAL A 123 -0.77 2.78 1.40
C VAL A 123 -1.53 1.77 2.26
N TRP A 124 -2.75 1.45 1.85
CA TRP A 124 -3.53 0.39 2.47
C TRP A 124 -3.42 -0.90 1.66
N ASN A 125 -2.56 -1.81 2.13
CA ASN A 125 -2.41 -3.15 1.57
C ASN A 125 -2.29 -4.22 2.68
N ALA A 126 -2.19 -5.49 2.28
CA ALA A 126 -2.07 -6.60 3.20
C ALA A 126 -0.83 -6.54 4.12
N ASN A 127 0.27 -5.92 3.67
CA ASN A 127 1.46 -5.75 4.52
C ASN A 127 1.16 -4.73 5.63
N ALA A 128 0.52 -3.61 5.30
CA ALA A 128 0.14 -2.58 6.27
C ALA A 128 -0.80 -3.15 7.34
N GLU A 129 -1.83 -3.91 6.95
CA GLU A 129 -2.71 -4.60 7.91
C GLU A 129 -1.95 -5.59 8.79
N ALA A 130 -0.98 -6.34 8.22
CA ALA A 130 -0.16 -7.27 8.96
C ALA A 130 0.77 -6.57 9.96
N LEU A 131 1.33 -5.41 9.60
CA LEU A 131 2.14 -4.59 10.50
C LEU A 131 1.30 -4.07 11.66
N LEU A 132 0.14 -3.48 11.39
CA LEU A 132 -0.76 -2.97 12.43
C LEU A 132 -1.22 -4.09 13.37
N LYS A 133 -1.48 -5.28 12.84
CA LYS A 133 -1.81 -6.44 13.66
C LYS A 133 -0.65 -6.86 14.58
N GLN A 134 0.60 -6.80 14.11
CA GLN A 134 1.78 -7.11 14.92
C GLN A 134 2.05 -6.04 15.98
N ALA A 135 1.74 -4.78 15.67
CA ALA A 135 1.87 -3.65 16.59
C ALA A 135 0.70 -3.53 17.59
N SER A 136 -0.32 -4.40 17.50
CA SER A 136 -1.59 -4.29 18.26
C SER A 136 -2.31 -2.95 18.02
N LEU A 137 -2.24 -2.42 16.80
CA LEU A 137 -2.83 -1.16 16.37
C LEU A 137 -3.89 -1.33 15.27
N LEU A 138 -4.25 -2.55 14.90
CA LEU A 138 -5.25 -2.79 13.85
C LEU A 138 -6.62 -2.24 14.30
N PRO A 139 -7.26 -1.32 13.54
CA PRO A 139 -8.55 -0.76 13.92
C PRO A 139 -9.64 -1.84 14.04
N ALA A 140 -10.44 -1.77 15.09
CA ALA A 140 -11.52 -2.73 15.33
C ALA A 140 -12.60 -2.70 14.21
N GLY A 141 -12.82 -1.51 13.63
CA GLY A 141 -13.78 -1.27 12.56
C GLY A 141 -13.33 -1.70 11.15
N ILE A 142 -12.11 -2.21 10.97
CA ILE A 142 -11.51 -2.40 9.64
C ILE A 142 -12.31 -3.30 8.67
N LYS A 143 -13.22 -4.13 9.21
CA LYS A 143 -14.07 -5.05 8.43
C LYS A 143 -15.49 -4.54 8.17
N ARG A 144 -15.90 -3.40 8.74
CA ARG A 144 -17.29 -2.93 8.71
C ARG A 144 -17.34 -1.44 8.37
N GLY A 145 -18.43 -1.03 7.74
CA GLY A 145 -18.67 0.36 7.38
C GLY A 145 -18.03 0.77 6.05
N PRO A 146 -18.22 2.05 5.66
CA PRO A 146 -17.71 2.61 4.42
C PRO A 146 -16.19 2.45 4.32
N ILE A 147 -15.67 2.20 3.11
CA ILE A 147 -14.23 1.98 2.91
C ILE A 147 -13.41 3.26 3.11
N GLY A 148 -13.99 4.43 2.85
CA GLY A 148 -13.41 5.73 3.11
C GLY A 148 -13.13 5.98 4.59
N ILE A 149 -14.11 5.72 5.45
CA ILE A 149 -13.93 5.82 6.91
C ILE A 149 -12.86 4.84 7.39
N ARG A 150 -12.89 3.60 6.88
CA ARG A 150 -11.86 2.61 7.21
C ARG A 150 -10.46 3.01 6.75
N TYR A 151 -10.36 3.75 5.65
CA TYR A 151 -9.08 4.29 5.20
C TYR A 151 -8.53 5.34 6.16
N LEU A 152 -9.39 6.22 6.69
CA LEU A 152 -8.99 7.19 7.72
C LEU A 152 -8.53 6.50 9.02
N ASP A 153 -9.25 5.47 9.47
CA ASP A 153 -8.84 4.67 10.64
C ASP A 153 -7.47 4.00 10.41
N MET A 154 -7.23 3.45 9.22
CA MET A 154 -5.95 2.89 8.83
C MET A 154 -4.84 3.94 8.82
N LEU A 155 -5.14 5.14 8.32
CA LEU A 155 -4.20 6.24 8.23
C LEU A 155 -3.75 6.69 9.63
N GLU A 156 -4.70 6.84 10.56
CA GLU A 156 -4.41 7.18 11.95
C GLU A 156 -3.54 6.11 12.62
N ALA A 157 -3.88 4.83 12.44
CA ALA A 157 -3.10 3.72 13.00
C ALA A 157 -1.67 3.66 12.44
N LEU A 158 -1.49 3.86 11.14
CA LEU A 158 -0.16 3.91 10.51
C LEU A 158 0.62 5.16 10.90
N ASN A 159 -0.05 6.28 11.18
CA ASN A 159 0.61 7.47 11.69
C ASN A 159 1.20 7.23 13.10
N GLN A 160 0.53 6.42 13.93
CA GLN A 160 1.10 5.99 15.22
C GLN A 160 2.35 5.12 15.03
N VAL A 161 2.37 4.24 14.01
CA VAL A 161 3.58 3.48 13.65
C VAL A 161 4.69 4.44 13.25
N ARG A 162 4.40 5.43 12.40
CA ARG A 162 5.36 6.45 11.96
C ARG A 162 5.95 7.24 13.13
N ALA A 163 5.12 7.67 14.06
CA ALA A 163 5.56 8.37 15.27
C ALA A 163 6.48 7.49 16.15
N ARG A 164 6.23 6.18 16.22
CA ARG A 164 7.05 5.25 17.02
C ARG A 164 8.35 4.82 16.34
N SER A 165 8.37 4.76 15.01
CA SER A 165 9.56 4.39 14.24
C SER A 165 10.48 5.58 13.93
N GLY A 166 9.97 6.81 13.95
CA GLY A 166 10.72 8.00 13.55
C GLY A 166 10.94 8.11 12.04
N LEU A 167 10.26 7.27 11.24
CA LEU A 167 10.35 7.29 9.78
C LEU A 167 9.73 8.57 9.21
N ARG A 168 10.27 9.02 8.08
CA ARG A 168 10.01 10.37 7.53
C ARG A 168 8.62 10.48 6.91
N ASP A 169 8.18 9.44 6.23
CA ASP A 169 6.94 9.45 5.46
C ASP A 169 6.32 8.06 5.35
N PHE A 170 5.16 7.96 4.70
CA PHE A 170 4.43 6.71 4.57
C PHE A 170 4.96 5.75 3.51
N ARG A 171 5.93 6.15 2.67
CA ARG A 171 6.63 5.22 1.78
C ARG A 171 7.55 4.31 2.58
N GLU A 172 8.29 4.90 3.53
CA GLU A 172 9.11 4.15 4.47
C GLU A 172 8.27 3.24 5.38
N ILE A 173 7.05 3.67 5.74
CA ILE A 173 6.11 2.82 6.50
C ILE A 173 5.61 1.63 5.66
N ASP A 174 5.37 1.83 4.37
CA ASP A 174 5.01 0.73 3.46
C ASP A 174 6.18 -0.27 3.29
N GLU A 175 7.42 0.21 3.26
CA GLU A 175 8.62 -0.63 3.29
C GLU A 175 8.76 -1.40 4.62
N LEU A 176 8.56 -0.72 5.75
CA LEU A 176 8.55 -1.36 7.08
C LEU A 176 7.48 -2.44 7.17
N ALA A 177 6.29 -2.17 6.61
CA ALA A 177 5.21 -3.13 6.55
C ALA A 177 5.58 -4.35 5.69
N TYR A 178 6.23 -4.13 4.54
CA TYR A 178 6.76 -5.20 3.71
C TYR A 178 7.79 -6.05 4.46
N GLN A 179 8.75 -5.43 5.16
CA GLN A 179 9.74 -6.14 5.99
C GLN A 179 9.07 -7.00 7.06
N ALA A 180 8.16 -6.41 7.83
CA ALA A 180 7.47 -7.08 8.93
C ALA A 180 6.62 -8.28 8.46
N SER A 181 6.03 -8.22 7.26
CA SER A 181 5.27 -9.34 6.72
C SER A 181 6.16 -10.52 6.32
N ARG A 182 7.43 -10.27 6.00
CA ARG A 182 8.41 -11.30 5.58
C ARG A 182 9.18 -11.90 6.74
N ALA A 183 9.48 -11.13 7.79
CA ALA A 183 10.08 -11.67 9.02
C ALA A 183 9.21 -12.80 9.61
N LYS A 184 7.88 -12.62 9.59
CA LYS A 184 6.92 -13.64 10.01
C LYS A 184 6.94 -14.90 9.12
N ALA A 185 7.10 -14.73 7.81
CA ALA A 185 7.16 -15.86 6.88
C ALA A 185 8.41 -16.72 7.12
N SER A 186 9.57 -16.07 7.31
CA SER A 186 10.83 -16.75 7.64
C SER A 186 10.77 -17.50 8.99
N ALA A 187 10.17 -16.89 10.03
CA ALA A 187 9.98 -17.54 11.33
C ALA A 187 9.00 -18.73 11.31
N LYS A 188 8.00 -18.70 10.41
CA LYS A 188 7.06 -19.82 10.23
C LYS A 188 7.70 -20.99 9.49
N ILE A 189 8.63 -20.74 8.57
CA ILE A 189 9.38 -21.78 7.85
C ILE A 189 10.32 -22.52 8.80
N THR A 190 11.05 -21.79 9.66
CA THR A 190 11.97 -22.40 10.63
C THR A 190 11.26 -23.23 11.71
N ARG A 191 10.02 -22.89 12.09
CA ARG A 191 9.23 -23.70 13.04
C ARG A 191 8.61 -24.96 12.43
N ASN A 192 8.52 -25.06 11.10
CA ASN A 192 7.90 -26.19 10.40
C ASN A 192 8.91 -27.23 9.89
N SER A 193 10.18 -27.17 10.30
CA SER A 193 11.17 -28.22 10.05
C SER A 193 11.44 -29.04 11.32
N PRO A 194 10.69 -30.14 11.56
CA PRO A 194 11.10 -31.15 12.53
C PRO A 194 11.87 -32.29 11.85
N GLY A 195 13.07 -32.56 12.37
CA GLY A 195 13.68 -33.89 12.34
C GLY A 195 14.48 -34.27 11.09
N GLY A 196 15.75 -33.85 11.05
CA GLY A 196 16.77 -34.67 10.39
C GLY A 196 16.83 -36.03 11.10
N LYS A 197 16.52 -37.11 10.38
CA LYS A 197 16.79 -38.46 10.85
C LYS A 197 18.31 -38.68 10.80
N SER A 198 18.95 -38.74 11.97
CA SER A 198 20.25 -39.40 12.11
C SER A 198 20.04 -40.88 11.85
N ASN A 199 20.57 -41.37 10.73
CA ASN A 199 20.82 -42.80 10.55
C ASN A 199 22.18 -43.10 11.18
N ASP A 200 22.18 -43.53 12.44
CA ASP A 200 23.29 -44.31 12.97
C ASP A 200 23.03 -45.77 12.61
N LEU A 201 23.84 -46.28 11.67
CA LEU A 201 23.95 -47.69 11.34
C LEU A 201 24.91 -48.33 12.35
N ALA A 202 24.36 -49.26 13.14
CA ALA A 202 25.12 -50.33 13.78
C ALA A 202 25.08 -51.58 12.88
#